data_AF-A0A4R8I9P1-F1
#
_entry.id   AF-A0A4R8I9P1-F1
#
_cell.length_a   1.000
_cell.length_b   1.000
_cell.length_c   1.000
_cell.angle_alpha   90.00
_cell.angle_beta   90.00
_cell.angle_gamma   90.00
#
_symmetry.space_group_name_H-M   'P 1'
#
loop_
_entity.id
_entity.type
_entity.pdbx_description
1 polymer ?
#
loop_
_entity_poly.entity_id
_entity_poly.type
_entity_poly.pdbx_seq_one_letter_code
_entity_poly.pdbx_strand_id
1 'polypeptide(L)'
;MKLTLILMTIGIFTFGQTTTNKKIGEKIEGNFLGNGKKVIASVIKTKEAKGNPIEDGTPAEYEIRFSDKKLKPIKAGCCELILINEGDLNRDGIDEISIYQSPMNGCTYAMETYSNINGNWKKIVDRFLIPTGCDGISKDDLQNKIFREKNQIFYLEKDMSEGNGKLIKKKVNLK
;
A
#
# COMPACT_ATOMS: atom_id res chain seq x y z
N MET A 1 49.42 49.42 -5.39
CA MET A 1 48.54 49.18 -4.22
C MET A 1 47.36 48.36 -4.72
N LYS A 2 47.28 47.06 -4.36
CA LYS A 2 46.25 46.13 -4.85
C LYS A 2 44.99 46.29 -4.01
N LEU A 3 43.84 46.52 -4.66
CA LEU A 3 42.52 46.51 -4.05
C LEU A 3 41.79 45.25 -4.49
N THR A 4 41.65 44.29 -3.59
CA THR A 4 40.89 43.04 -3.80
C THR A 4 39.45 43.25 -3.33
N LEU A 5 38.51 43.21 -4.26
CA LEU A 5 37.07 43.24 -4.00
C LEU A 5 36.59 41.79 -3.76
N ILE A 6 36.16 41.49 -2.53
CA ILE A 6 35.57 40.19 -2.17
C ILE A 6 34.07 40.28 -2.40
N LEU A 7 33.57 39.53 -3.38
CA LEU A 7 32.14 39.38 -3.66
C LEU A 7 31.60 38.22 -2.80
N MET A 8 30.76 38.54 -1.81
CA MET A 8 30.13 37.55 -0.94
C MET A 8 28.74 37.20 -1.52
N THR A 9 28.64 36.08 -2.23
CA THR A 9 27.36 35.57 -2.74
C THR A 9 26.65 34.77 -1.65
N ILE A 10 25.56 35.33 -1.12
CA ILE A 10 24.62 34.65 -0.22
C ILE A 10 23.81 33.66 -1.08
N GLY A 11 24.17 32.38 -1.02
CA GLY A 11 23.39 31.30 -1.60
C GLY A 11 22.10 31.10 -0.81
N ILE A 12 20.97 31.48 -1.40
CA ILE A 12 19.65 31.20 -0.87
C ILE A 12 19.40 29.69 -1.04
N PHE A 13 19.51 28.94 0.05
CA PHE A 13 19.02 27.56 0.10
C PHE A 13 17.49 27.60 0.03
N THR A 14 16.94 27.31 -1.15
CA THR A 14 15.53 26.98 -1.29
C THR A 14 15.29 25.62 -0.65
N PHE A 15 14.75 25.62 0.57
CA PHE A 15 14.19 24.42 1.18
C PHE A 15 13.01 23.97 0.31
N GLY A 16 13.24 22.99 -0.56
CA GLY A 16 12.18 22.30 -1.27
C GLY A 16 11.26 21.64 -0.25
N GLN A 17 10.01 22.07 -0.20
CA GLN A 17 8.98 21.45 0.62
C GLN A 17 8.90 19.96 0.23
N THR A 18 9.22 19.08 1.18
CA THR A 18 8.99 17.64 1.06
C THR A 18 7.50 17.42 0.86
N THR A 19 7.11 17.09 -0.37
CA THR A 19 5.77 16.60 -0.67
C THR A 19 5.52 15.40 0.23
N THR A 20 4.52 15.49 1.11
CA THR A 20 4.06 14.36 1.91
C THR A 20 3.61 13.29 0.93
N ASN A 21 4.47 12.30 0.68
CA ASN A 21 4.25 11.26 -0.30
C ASN A 21 3.02 10.47 0.16
N LYS A 22 1.90 10.58 -0.57
CA LYS A 22 0.64 9.86 -0.25
C LYS A 22 0.81 8.39 -0.57
N LYS A 23 1.64 7.69 0.21
CA LYS A 23 1.92 6.27 0.07
C LYS A 23 0.89 5.40 0.77
N ILE A 24 0.14 5.93 1.73
CA ILE A 24 -0.79 5.15 2.54
C ILE A 24 -2.10 5.91 2.81
N GLY A 25 -3.23 5.25 2.56
CA GLY A 25 -4.56 5.79 2.81
C GLY A 25 -5.60 5.30 1.81
N GLU A 26 -6.80 5.89 1.83
CA GLU A 26 -7.86 5.60 0.83
C GLU A 26 -7.53 6.17 -0.56
N LYS A 27 -6.51 7.03 -0.65
CA LYS A 27 -6.02 7.62 -1.87
C LYS A 27 -4.49 7.63 -1.85
N ILE A 28 -3.88 7.00 -2.85
CA ILE A 28 -2.42 6.93 -2.99
C ILE A 28 -1.97 7.36 -4.39
N GLU A 29 -0.72 7.79 -4.50
CA GLU A 29 -0.11 8.21 -5.76
C GLU A 29 1.07 7.29 -6.11
N GLY A 30 1.16 6.80 -7.35
CA GLY A 30 2.21 5.86 -7.76
C GLY A 30 2.45 5.78 -9.27
N ASN A 31 3.57 5.18 -9.65
CA ASN A 31 3.95 4.87 -11.04
C ASN A 31 3.36 3.53 -11.48
N PHE A 32 2.04 3.39 -11.41
CA PHE A 32 1.33 2.12 -11.67
C PHE A 32 1.30 1.69 -13.15
N LEU A 33 1.82 2.53 -14.04
CA LEU A 33 1.96 2.26 -15.48
C LEU A 33 3.42 2.08 -15.94
N GLY A 34 4.39 2.24 -15.05
CA GLY A 34 5.82 2.08 -15.38
C GLY A 34 6.41 3.14 -16.31
N ASN A 35 5.70 4.26 -16.53
CA ASN A 35 6.10 5.31 -17.48
C ASN A 35 6.62 6.59 -16.81
N GLY A 36 6.83 6.55 -15.49
CA GLY A 36 7.31 7.67 -14.67
C GLY A 36 6.24 8.70 -14.30
N LYS A 37 5.03 8.64 -14.89
CA LYS A 37 3.93 9.54 -14.53
C LYS A 37 3.17 9.00 -13.32
N LYS A 38 2.89 9.88 -12.35
CA LYS A 38 2.08 9.53 -11.18
C LYS A 38 0.61 9.40 -11.55
N VAL A 39 0.01 8.30 -11.12
CA VAL A 39 -1.41 7.99 -11.21
C VAL A 39 -1.98 7.92 -9.79
N ILE A 40 -3.18 8.45 -9.60
CA ILE A 40 -3.91 8.37 -8.34
C ILE A 40 -4.70 7.06 -8.34
N ALA A 41 -4.54 6.25 -7.30
CA ALA A 41 -5.46 5.17 -6.96
C ALA A 41 -6.36 5.61 -5.80
N SER A 42 -7.66 5.32 -5.90
CA SER A 42 -8.66 5.69 -4.90
C SER A 42 -9.55 4.50 -4.57
N VAL A 43 -9.85 4.33 -3.28
CA VAL A 43 -10.88 3.40 -2.79
C VAL A 43 -12.25 3.99 -3.09
N ILE A 44 -13.10 3.21 -3.75
CA ILE A 44 -14.46 3.59 -4.11
C ILE A 44 -15.41 2.54 -3.56
N LYS A 45 -16.37 2.99 -2.76
CA LYS A 45 -17.48 2.14 -2.34
C LYS A 45 -18.42 1.93 -3.54
N THR A 46 -18.64 0.69 -3.93
CA THR A 46 -19.48 0.30 -5.07
C THR A 46 -20.87 -0.18 -4.65
N LYS A 47 -21.03 -0.59 -3.39
CA LYS A 47 -22.29 -1.04 -2.81
C LYS A 47 -22.37 -0.61 -1.35
N GLU A 48 -23.50 -0.05 -0.96
CA GLU A 48 -23.79 0.25 0.44
C GLU A 48 -24.14 -1.02 1.23
N ALA A 49 -23.76 -1.04 2.50
CA ALA A 49 -24.19 -2.09 3.42
C ALA A 49 -25.70 -2.02 3.65
N LYS A 50 -26.34 -3.17 3.91
CA LYS A 50 -27.76 -3.28 4.28
C LYS A 50 -27.90 -4.26 5.42
N GLY A 51 -28.62 -3.91 6.48
CA GLY A 51 -28.80 -4.78 7.65
C GLY A 51 -27.47 -5.11 8.34
N ASN A 52 -27.47 -6.15 9.20
CA ASN A 52 -26.27 -6.67 9.84
C ASN A 52 -25.63 -7.75 8.93
N PRO A 53 -24.45 -7.53 8.33
CA PRO A 53 -23.81 -8.51 7.43
C PRO A 53 -23.45 -9.85 8.07
N ILE A 54 -23.47 -9.95 9.40
CA ILE A 54 -23.21 -11.20 10.13
C ILE A 54 -24.49 -12.05 10.26
N GLU A 55 -25.67 -11.42 10.18
CA GLU A 55 -26.96 -12.08 10.32
C GLU A 55 -27.57 -12.31 8.93
N ASP A 56 -28.40 -11.37 8.45
CA ASP A 56 -29.16 -11.45 7.21
C ASP A 56 -28.88 -10.28 6.24
N GLY A 57 -27.94 -9.41 6.61
CA GLY A 57 -27.55 -8.25 5.84
C GLY A 57 -26.52 -8.55 4.74
N THR A 58 -26.20 -7.52 3.96
CA THR A 58 -25.11 -7.55 2.97
C THR A 58 -24.06 -6.50 3.31
N PRO A 59 -22.77 -6.82 3.25
CA PRO A 59 -21.74 -5.83 3.52
C PRO A 59 -21.63 -4.79 2.39
N ALA A 60 -21.00 -3.66 2.72
CA ALA A 60 -20.53 -2.73 1.72
C ALA A 60 -19.41 -3.35 0.88
N GLU A 61 -19.38 -3.06 -0.41
CA GLU A 61 -18.34 -3.52 -1.33
C GLU A 61 -17.52 -2.35 -1.84
N TYR A 62 -16.25 -2.61 -2.10
CA TYR A 62 -15.27 -1.62 -2.50
C TYR A 62 -14.45 -2.10 -3.70
N GLU A 63 -13.99 -1.15 -4.50
CA GLU A 63 -13.00 -1.37 -5.54
C GLU A 63 -11.98 -0.22 -5.57
N ILE A 64 -10.81 -0.49 -6.14
CA ILE A 64 -9.78 0.51 -6.36
C ILE A 64 -9.92 1.01 -7.78
N ARG A 65 -10.13 2.32 -7.94
CA ARG A 65 -10.14 2.99 -9.24
C ARG A 65 -8.92 3.88 -9.43
N PHE A 66 -8.56 4.10 -10.68
CA PHE A 66 -7.38 4.88 -11.05
C PHE A 66 -7.80 6.14 -11.81
N SER A 67 -7.03 7.22 -11.65
CA SER A 67 -7.24 8.45 -12.42
C SER A 67 -6.91 8.27 -13.91
N ASP A 68 -6.07 7.30 -14.25
CA ASP A 68 -5.80 6.90 -15.63
C ASP A 68 -6.67 5.69 -16.02
N LYS A 69 -7.48 5.87 -17.07
CA LYS A 69 -8.45 4.86 -17.54
C LYS A 69 -7.80 3.63 -18.18
N LYS A 70 -6.49 3.63 -18.44
CA LYS A 70 -5.76 2.44 -18.93
C LYS A 70 -5.62 1.36 -17.86
N LEU A 71 -5.65 1.74 -16.58
CA LEU A 71 -5.60 0.79 -15.48
C LEU A 71 -6.99 0.26 -15.18
N LYS A 72 -7.12 -1.06 -15.17
CA LYS A 72 -8.37 -1.73 -14.77
C LYS A 72 -8.57 -1.57 -13.26
N PRO A 73 -9.82 -1.43 -12.78
CA PRO A 73 -10.11 -1.44 -11.35
C PRO A 73 -9.68 -2.76 -10.68
N ILE A 74 -9.31 -2.69 -9.41
CA ILE A 74 -9.12 -3.88 -8.56
C ILE A 74 -10.38 -4.07 -7.73
N LYS A 75 -11.09 -5.18 -7.92
CA LYS A 75 -12.26 -5.52 -7.10
C LYS A 75 -11.80 -6.09 -5.77
N ALA A 76 -11.97 -5.35 -4.68
CA ALA A 76 -11.55 -5.78 -3.34
C ALA A 76 -12.65 -6.53 -2.58
N GLY A 77 -13.92 -6.36 -2.99
CA GLY A 77 -15.05 -6.98 -2.32
C GLY A 77 -15.39 -6.26 -1.02
N CYS A 78 -15.77 -7.02 0.00
CA CYS A 78 -16.25 -6.43 1.24
C CYS A 78 -15.22 -5.57 1.95
N CYS A 79 -15.77 -4.57 2.63
CA CYS A 79 -15.20 -3.98 3.84
C CYS A 79 -14.19 -2.88 3.56
N GLU A 80 -14.07 -1.97 4.53
CA GLU A 80 -13.16 -0.83 4.44
C GLU A 80 -11.72 -1.30 4.22
N LEU A 81 -10.98 -0.52 3.44
CA LEU A 81 -9.61 -0.87 3.08
C LEU A 81 -8.72 0.36 2.98
N ILE A 82 -7.46 0.17 3.32
CA ILE A 82 -6.39 1.14 3.21
C ILE A 82 -5.45 0.66 2.10
N LEU A 83 -5.06 1.57 1.22
CA LEU A 83 -4.09 1.30 0.17
C LEU A 83 -2.69 1.67 0.65
N ILE A 84 -1.71 0.91 0.19
CA ILE A 84 -0.30 1.16 0.39
C ILE A 84 0.40 1.08 -0.97
N ASN A 85 1.10 2.14 -1.36
CA ASN A 85 2.04 2.12 -2.47
C ASN A 85 3.36 1.54 -1.97
N GLU A 86 3.70 0.33 -2.42
CA GLU A 86 4.93 -0.38 -2.05
C GLU A 86 6.15 0.09 -2.88
N GLY A 87 5.93 0.97 -3.86
CA GLY A 87 6.90 1.30 -4.88
C GLY A 87 7.18 0.13 -5.81
N ASP A 88 8.24 0.23 -6.60
CA ASP A 88 8.74 -0.84 -7.48
C ASP A 88 9.39 -1.97 -6.64
N LEU A 89 8.54 -2.79 -6.03
CA LEU A 89 8.88 -3.85 -5.10
C LEU A 89 9.52 -5.02 -5.85
N ASN A 90 9.06 -5.32 -7.07
CA ASN A 90 9.56 -6.44 -7.87
C ASN A 90 10.68 -6.05 -8.88
N ARG A 91 10.98 -4.75 -9.07
CA ARG A 91 11.98 -4.20 -10.00
C ARG A 91 11.63 -4.32 -11.49
N ASP A 92 10.35 -4.32 -11.84
CA ASP A 92 9.90 -4.24 -13.23
C ASP A 92 9.66 -2.79 -13.70
N GLY A 93 9.83 -1.82 -12.80
CA GLY A 93 9.65 -0.39 -13.04
C GLY A 93 8.22 0.11 -12.78
N ILE A 94 7.31 -0.76 -12.35
CA ILE A 94 5.92 -0.46 -12.00
C ILE A 94 5.77 -0.49 -10.48
N ASP A 95 5.03 0.49 -9.93
CA ASP A 95 4.73 0.47 -8.49
C ASP A 95 3.71 -0.63 -8.15
N GLU A 96 3.96 -1.40 -7.09
CA GLU A 96 3.03 -2.36 -6.48
C GLU A 96 2.04 -1.70 -5.51
N ILE A 97 0.86 -2.30 -5.36
CA ILE A 97 -0.18 -1.85 -4.45
C ILE A 97 -0.52 -2.95 -3.46
N SER A 98 -0.41 -2.67 -2.16
CA SER A 98 -1.02 -3.51 -1.13
C SER A 98 -2.37 -2.98 -0.71
N ILE A 99 -3.28 -3.91 -0.44
CA ILE A 99 -4.60 -3.67 0.11
C ILE A 99 -4.59 -4.22 1.53
N TYR A 100 -4.78 -3.34 2.52
CA TYR A 100 -5.01 -3.71 3.91
C TYR A 100 -6.50 -3.59 4.21
N GLN A 101 -7.16 -4.72 4.44
CA GLN A 101 -8.61 -4.83 4.45
C GLN A 101 -9.12 -5.18 5.84
N SER A 102 -10.11 -4.42 6.29
CA SER A 102 -10.83 -4.67 7.54
C SER A 102 -11.59 -6.00 7.47
N PRO A 103 -11.64 -6.77 8.57
CA PRO A 103 -12.52 -7.91 8.64
C PRO A 103 -13.99 -7.46 8.71
N MET A 104 -14.91 -8.37 8.41
CA MET A 104 -16.34 -8.15 8.70
C MET A 104 -16.60 -8.11 10.21
N ASN A 105 -15.84 -8.90 10.99
CA ASN A 105 -15.93 -9.00 12.43
C ASN A 105 -14.58 -9.37 13.06
N GLY A 106 -14.38 -8.93 14.31
CA GLY A 106 -13.13 -9.17 15.03
C GLY A 106 -12.01 -8.22 14.60
N CYS A 107 -10.77 -8.59 14.93
CA CYS A 107 -9.62 -7.68 14.85
C CYS A 107 -8.44 -8.30 14.10
N THR A 108 -8.76 -9.15 13.12
CA THR A 108 -7.79 -9.81 12.25
C THR A 108 -7.99 -9.31 10.83
N TYR A 109 -7.10 -8.40 10.42
CA TYR A 109 -7.14 -7.79 9.09
C TYR A 109 -6.47 -8.69 8.08
N ALA A 110 -6.78 -8.48 6.80
CA ALA A 110 -6.12 -9.18 5.70
C ALA A 110 -5.24 -8.20 4.92
N MET A 111 -4.10 -8.67 4.44
CA MET A 111 -3.25 -7.91 3.53
C MET A 111 -2.87 -8.76 2.33
N GLU A 112 -2.90 -8.16 1.14
CA GLU A 112 -2.49 -8.76 -0.13
C GLU A 112 -1.88 -7.70 -1.05
N THR A 113 -0.97 -8.10 -1.93
CA THR A 113 -0.22 -7.17 -2.80
C THR A 113 -0.34 -7.53 -4.26
N TYR A 114 -0.55 -6.51 -5.09
CA TYR A 114 -0.80 -6.61 -6.50
C TYR A 114 0.28 -5.90 -7.30
N SER A 115 0.66 -6.50 -8.43
CA SER A 115 1.46 -5.90 -9.48
C SER A 115 0.66 -5.84 -10.78
N ASN A 116 0.88 -4.83 -11.61
CA ASN A 116 0.17 -4.65 -12.88
C ASN A 116 0.95 -5.32 -14.02
N ILE A 117 0.71 -6.61 -14.22
CA ILE A 117 1.42 -7.43 -15.20
C ILE A 117 0.60 -7.50 -16.49
N ASN A 118 1.14 -6.95 -17.57
CA ASN A 118 0.50 -6.90 -18.89
C ASN A 118 -0.92 -6.28 -18.85
N GLY A 119 -1.08 -5.19 -18.09
CA GLY A 119 -2.36 -4.47 -17.98
C GLY A 119 -3.41 -5.16 -17.11
N ASN A 120 -3.02 -6.16 -16.31
CA ASN A 120 -3.89 -6.83 -15.36
C ASN A 120 -3.23 -6.89 -13.99
N TRP A 121 -3.99 -6.53 -12.95
CA TRP A 121 -3.55 -6.68 -11.57
C TRP A 121 -3.49 -8.15 -11.18
N LYS A 122 -2.29 -8.63 -10.87
CA LYS A 122 -2.03 -9.98 -10.39
C LYS A 122 -1.50 -9.91 -8.98
N LYS A 123 -1.99 -10.80 -8.12
CA LYS A 123 -1.44 -10.95 -6.77
C LYS A 123 -0.03 -11.51 -6.86
N ILE A 124 0.91 -10.80 -6.25
CA ILE A 124 2.30 -11.24 -6.12
C ILE A 124 2.62 -11.65 -4.68
N VAL A 125 1.87 -11.14 -3.70
CA VAL A 125 1.88 -11.62 -2.31
C VAL A 125 0.48 -12.13 -2.00
N ASP A 126 0.39 -13.42 -1.69
CA ASP A 126 -0.87 -14.07 -1.30
C ASP A 126 -1.39 -13.46 0.00
N ARG A 127 -2.71 -13.54 0.20
CA ARG A 127 -3.39 -12.98 1.37
C ARG A 127 -2.81 -13.57 2.65
N PHE A 128 -2.39 -12.72 3.58
CA PHE A 128 -2.00 -13.10 4.94
C PHE A 128 -2.76 -12.27 5.97
N LEU A 129 -2.78 -12.76 7.22
CA LEU A 129 -3.57 -12.18 8.30
C LEU A 129 -2.70 -11.33 9.24
N ILE A 130 -3.27 -10.22 9.69
CA ILE A 130 -2.65 -9.27 10.61
C ILE A 130 -3.56 -9.15 11.83
N PRO A 131 -3.31 -9.92 12.91
CA PRO A 131 -4.04 -9.77 14.16
C PRO A 131 -3.55 -8.51 14.89
N THR A 132 -4.45 -7.53 15.02
CA THR A 132 -4.18 -6.23 15.65
C THR A 132 -4.58 -6.17 17.12
N GLY A 133 -5.33 -7.15 17.63
CA GLY A 133 -5.85 -7.10 19.01
C GLY A 133 -6.83 -5.95 19.24
N CYS A 134 -7.41 -5.39 18.17
CA CYS A 134 -8.31 -4.24 18.16
C CYS A 134 -7.63 -2.88 18.43
N ASP A 135 -6.32 -2.86 18.63
CA ASP A 135 -5.54 -1.64 18.88
C ASP A 135 -5.14 -0.92 17.57
N GLY A 136 -5.46 -1.52 16.42
CA GLY A 136 -5.02 -1.05 15.11
C GLY A 136 -3.54 -1.35 14.82
N ILE A 137 -3.03 -0.78 13.75
CA ILE A 137 -1.61 -0.87 13.37
C ILE A 137 -1.15 0.52 12.89
N SER A 138 0.07 0.91 13.24
CA SER A 138 0.62 2.18 12.79
C SER A 138 0.84 2.15 11.26
N LYS A 139 0.80 3.33 10.62
CA LYS A 139 1.08 3.46 9.18
C LYS A 139 2.50 2.99 8.83
N ASP A 140 3.45 3.27 9.71
CA ASP A 140 4.85 2.88 9.52
C ASP A 140 5.02 1.36 9.63
N ASP A 141 4.38 0.72 10.61
CA ASP A 141 4.41 -0.75 10.72
C ASP A 141 3.73 -1.41 9.52
N LEU A 142 2.63 -0.82 9.04
CA LEU A 142 1.90 -1.33 7.87
C LEU A 142 2.73 -1.22 6.59
N GLN A 143 3.39 -0.08 6.36
CA GLN A 143 4.29 0.13 5.22
C GLN A 143 5.52 -0.79 5.25
N ASN A 144 5.93 -1.25 6.43
CA ASN A 144 7.07 -2.17 6.60
C ASN A 144 6.66 -3.65 6.63
N LYS A 145 5.38 -3.98 6.41
CA LYS A 145 4.93 -5.39 6.38
C LYS A 145 5.49 -6.18 5.22
N ILE A 146 5.74 -5.52 4.10
CA ILE A 146 6.21 -6.14 2.87
C ILE A 146 7.41 -5.37 2.38
N PHE A 147 8.49 -6.06 2.08
CA PHE A 147 9.74 -5.42 1.68
C PHE A 147 10.60 -6.34 0.85
N ARG A 148 11.58 -5.76 0.16
CA ARG A 148 12.56 -6.50 -0.63
C ARG A 148 13.93 -6.47 0.04
N GLU A 149 14.54 -7.63 0.19
CA GLU A 149 15.97 -7.75 0.48
C GLU A 149 16.65 -8.36 -0.76
N LYS A 150 17.61 -7.63 -1.36
CA LYS A 150 18.27 -8.03 -2.61
C LYS A 150 17.24 -8.32 -3.73
N ASN A 151 17.11 -9.56 -4.18
CA ASN A 151 16.16 -9.95 -5.24
C ASN A 151 14.97 -10.77 -4.70
N GLN A 152 14.77 -10.79 -3.38
CA GLN A 152 13.72 -11.57 -2.74
C GLN A 152 12.76 -10.64 -2.00
N ILE A 153 11.46 -10.82 -2.27
CA ILE A 153 10.39 -10.15 -1.53
C ILE A 153 10.04 -10.99 -0.31
N PHE A 154 9.82 -10.31 0.80
CA PHE A 154 9.43 -10.88 2.09
C PHE A 154 8.19 -10.17 2.63
N TYR A 155 7.48 -10.86 3.51
CA TYR A 155 6.42 -10.27 4.33
C TYR A 155 6.57 -10.71 5.80
N LEU A 156 6.07 -9.86 6.71
CA LEU A 156 6.05 -10.11 8.15
C LEU A 156 4.66 -10.51 8.61
N GLU A 157 4.54 -11.74 9.09
CA GLU A 157 3.32 -12.28 9.68
C GLU A 157 3.52 -12.56 11.16
N LYS A 158 2.46 -12.50 11.97
CA LYS A 158 2.50 -12.99 13.35
C LYS A 158 2.23 -14.49 13.37
N ASP A 159 3.19 -15.25 13.87
CA ASP A 159 3.01 -16.65 14.21
C ASP A 159 2.30 -16.75 15.56
N MET A 160 1.05 -17.18 15.55
CA MET A 160 0.18 -17.27 16.74
C MET A 160 0.30 -18.62 17.47
N SER A 161 1.26 -19.48 17.10
CA SER A 161 1.48 -20.77 17.79
C SER A 161 1.95 -20.59 19.24
N GLU A 162 2.55 -19.45 19.58
CA GLU A 162 3.02 -19.12 20.93
C GLU A 162 2.52 -17.74 21.39
N GLY A 163 1.67 -17.70 22.43
CA GLY A 163 1.29 -16.49 23.17
C GLY A 163 0.89 -15.27 22.32
N ASN A 164 1.46 -14.09 22.63
CA ASN A 164 1.19 -12.81 21.95
C ASN A 164 1.64 -12.75 20.47
N GLY A 165 2.12 -13.87 19.93
CA GLY A 165 2.51 -14.06 18.55
C GLY A 165 3.87 -13.46 18.21
N LYS A 166 4.76 -14.25 17.61
CA LYS A 166 6.09 -13.79 17.19
C LYS A 166 6.03 -13.29 15.74
N LEU A 167 6.65 -12.16 15.44
CA LEU A 167 6.82 -11.75 14.05
C LEU A 167 7.82 -12.68 13.35
N ILE A 168 7.37 -13.29 12.25
CA ILE A 168 8.18 -14.16 11.40
C ILE A 168 8.28 -13.57 9.99
N LYS A 169 9.49 -13.63 9.44
CA LYS A 169 9.80 -13.20 8.08
C LYS A 169 9.57 -14.36 7.11
N LYS A 170 8.62 -14.23 6.19
CA LYS A 170 8.30 -15.25 5.18
C LYS A 170 8.71 -14.78 3.79
N LYS A 171 9.21 -15.70 2.97
CA LYS A 171 9.56 -15.45 1.57
C LYS A 171 8.32 -15.50 0.70
N VAL A 172 8.22 -14.55 -0.22
CA VAL A 172 7.22 -14.59 -1.29
C VAL A 172 7.73 -15.50 -2.41
N ASN A 173 6.91 -16.49 -2.77
CA ASN A 173 7.15 -17.31 -3.95
C ASN A 173 6.37 -16.69 -5.12
N LEU A 174 7.06 -15.88 -5.92
CA LEU A 174 6.47 -15.29 -7.13
C LEU A 174 6.07 -16.42 -8.09
N LYS A 175 4.80 -16.40 -8.52
CA LYS A 175 4.23 -17.35 -9.47
C LYS A 175 4.30 -16.81 -10.89
#